data_AF-A0A8B6G8V2-F1
#
_entry.id   AF-A0A8B6G8V2-F1
#
_cell.length_a   1.000
_cell.length_b   1.000
_cell.length_c   1.000
_cell.angle_alpha   90.00
_cell.angle_beta   90.00
_cell.angle_gamma   90.00
#
_symmetry.space_group_name_H-M   'P 1'
#
loop_
_entity.id
_entity.type
_entity.pdbx_description
1 polymer ?
#
loop_
_entity_poly.entity_id
_entity_poly.type
_entity_poly.pdbx_seq_one_letter_code
_entity_poly.pdbx_strand_id
1 'polypeptide(L)'
;MTGDYSTRELPPVPNDFRPSLPVNPPRMIPPRITVSRPPSVISKFIPEHEITIPNDGNVSKFTVEELLTFLKHMGVSDRIVNHLRKKSVDGKRFSRLSDSELENVGIKNPIIIYFRDKSSAKSKKSAPFML
;
A
#
# COMPACT_ATOMS: atom_id res chain seq x y z
N MET A 1 2.42 3.72 70.71
CA MET A 1 2.99 2.51 70.09
C MET A 1 1.90 1.47 70.00
N THR A 2 1.83 0.84 68.84
CA THR A 2 0.77 0.02 68.26
C THR A 2 0.57 -1.34 68.95
N GLY A 3 -0.68 -1.80 69.02
CA GLY A 3 -0.99 -3.21 69.27
C GLY A 3 -2.43 -3.45 69.68
N ASP A 4 -3.37 -3.42 68.74
CA ASP A 4 -4.70 -4.00 68.94
C ASP A 4 -4.90 -5.17 67.97
N TYR A 5 -4.87 -6.36 68.55
CA TYR A 5 -5.28 -7.61 67.93
C TYR A 5 -6.78 -7.73 68.17
N SER A 6 -7.58 -7.65 67.11
CA SER A 6 -8.97 -8.07 67.20
C SER A 6 -9.34 -8.88 65.97
N THR A 7 -9.17 -10.17 66.14
CA THR A 7 -9.69 -11.26 65.30
C THR A 7 -11.22 -11.13 65.27
N ARG A 8 -11.75 -10.44 64.25
CA ARG A 8 -13.17 -10.54 63.90
C ARG A 8 -13.32 -11.62 62.85
N GLU A 9 -13.54 -12.83 63.34
CA GLU A 9 -14.04 -13.95 62.54
C GLU A 9 -15.35 -13.54 61.85
N LEU A 10 -15.46 -13.83 60.56
CA LEU A 10 -16.68 -13.60 59.79
C LEU A 10 -17.75 -14.61 60.25
N PRO A 11 -19.03 -14.20 60.35
CA PRO A 11 -20.10 -15.14 60.65
C PRO A 11 -20.19 -16.22 59.55
N PRO A 12 -20.49 -17.49 59.91
CA PRO A 12 -20.68 -18.54 58.92
C PRO A 12 -21.87 -18.22 58.02
N VAL A 13 -21.66 -18.30 56.70
CA VAL A 13 -22.70 -18.06 55.69
C VAL A 13 -23.73 -19.20 55.78
N PRO A 14 -25.04 -18.90 55.88
CA PRO A 14 -26.09 -19.91 55.81
C PRO A 14 -25.98 -20.71 54.52
N ASN A 15 -25.88 -22.03 54.67
CA ASN A 15 -25.55 -22.96 53.61
C ASN A 15 -26.82 -23.49 52.93
N ASP A 16 -27.67 -22.60 52.45
CA ASP A 16 -28.90 -22.99 51.75
C ASP A 16 -29.14 -22.09 50.54
N PHE A 17 -29.52 -22.75 49.43
CA PHE A 17 -29.67 -22.21 48.07
C PHE A 17 -28.37 -22.04 47.28
N ARG A 18 -27.69 -23.16 47.04
CA ARG A 18 -26.92 -23.30 45.80
C ARG A 18 -27.90 -23.66 44.68
N PRO A 19 -28.27 -22.77 43.75
CA PRO A 19 -29.02 -23.18 42.58
C PRO A 19 -28.17 -24.20 41.82
N SER A 20 -28.74 -25.37 41.53
CA SER A 20 -28.10 -26.39 40.72
C SER A 20 -27.76 -25.80 39.35
N LEU A 21 -26.47 -25.75 39.01
CA LEU A 21 -26.03 -25.37 37.66
C LEU A 21 -26.64 -26.37 36.67
N PRO A 22 -27.16 -25.91 35.51
CA PRO A 22 -27.68 -26.82 34.50
C PRO A 22 -26.57 -27.77 34.03
N VAL A 23 -26.85 -29.09 34.08
CA VAL A 23 -25.92 -30.20 33.79
C VAL A 23 -25.40 -30.21 32.34
N ASN A 24 -25.98 -29.38 31.47
CA ASN A 24 -25.40 -29.08 30.17
C ASN A 24 -25.40 -27.57 29.98
N PRO A 25 -24.23 -26.89 30.00
CA PRO A 25 -24.21 -25.53 29.50
C PRO A 25 -24.68 -25.59 28.04
N PRO A 26 -25.60 -24.72 27.60
CA PRO A 26 -25.82 -24.57 26.17
C PRO A 26 -24.44 -24.26 25.60
N ARG A 27 -23.95 -25.10 24.68
CA ARG A 27 -22.78 -24.74 23.89
C ARG A 27 -23.17 -23.45 23.19
N MET A 28 -22.73 -22.32 23.73
CA MET A 28 -22.49 -21.13 22.94
C MET A 28 -21.46 -21.57 21.93
N ILE A 29 -21.93 -22.10 20.80
CA ILE A 29 -21.13 -22.14 19.60
C ILE A 29 -20.80 -20.66 19.42
N PRO A 30 -19.53 -20.24 19.61
CA PRO A 30 -19.18 -18.86 19.28
C PRO A 30 -19.70 -18.65 17.87
N PRO A 31 -20.34 -17.51 17.55
CA PRO A 31 -20.76 -17.27 16.18
C PRO A 31 -19.55 -17.62 15.33
N ARG A 32 -19.68 -18.67 14.52
CA ARG A 32 -18.65 -18.99 13.55
C ARG A 32 -18.73 -17.78 12.67
N ILE A 33 -17.84 -16.82 12.94
CA ILE A 33 -17.51 -15.78 11.99
C ILE A 33 -16.98 -16.63 10.84
N THR A 34 -17.89 -17.01 9.93
CA THR A 34 -17.52 -17.14 8.55
C THR A 34 -16.97 -15.76 8.28
N VAL A 35 -15.66 -15.63 8.47
CA VAL A 35 -14.90 -14.68 7.69
C VAL A 35 -15.23 -15.19 6.31
N SER A 36 -16.30 -14.64 5.71
CA SER A 36 -16.45 -14.62 4.29
C SER A 36 -15.11 -14.09 3.89
N ARG A 37 -14.27 -15.01 3.39
CA ARG A 37 -12.95 -14.66 2.88
C ARG A 37 -13.25 -13.43 2.05
N PRO A 38 -12.76 -12.23 2.44
CA PRO A 38 -13.01 -11.05 1.63
C PRO A 38 -12.65 -11.50 0.22
N PRO A 39 -13.58 -11.36 -0.75
CA PRO A 39 -13.45 -12.00 -2.06
C PRO A 39 -12.03 -11.76 -2.44
N SER A 40 -11.27 -12.87 -2.53
CA SER A 40 -9.82 -12.82 -2.65
C SER A 40 -9.56 -11.68 -3.59
N VAL A 41 -8.94 -10.62 -3.07
CA VAL A 41 -8.54 -9.49 -3.91
C VAL A 41 -7.39 -10.10 -4.69
N ILE A 42 -7.77 -10.95 -5.65
CA ILE A 42 -7.00 -11.31 -6.80
C ILE A 42 -6.80 -9.92 -7.36
N SER A 43 -5.65 -9.37 -6.98
CA SER A 43 -5.05 -8.25 -7.65
C SER A 43 -5.13 -8.68 -9.11
N LYS A 44 -6.12 -8.12 -9.84
CA LYS A 44 -6.28 -8.30 -11.29
C LYS A 44 -5.17 -7.51 -11.97
N PHE A 45 -3.96 -7.75 -11.52
CA PHE A 45 -2.74 -7.04 -11.85
C PHE A 45 -1.78 -8.04 -12.47
N ILE A 46 -2.35 -8.93 -13.29
CA ILE A 46 -1.65 -9.38 -14.48
C ILE A 46 -1.89 -8.23 -15.46
N PRO A 47 -0.87 -7.45 -15.80
CA PRO A 47 -0.99 -6.47 -16.87
C PRO A 47 -1.40 -7.24 -18.12
N GLU A 48 -2.53 -6.87 -18.72
CA GLU A 48 -2.96 -7.43 -20.02
C GLU A 48 -1.93 -7.12 -21.14
N HIS A 49 -1.03 -6.17 -20.89
CA HIS A 49 0.06 -5.79 -21.77
C HIS A 49 1.40 -5.93 -21.06
N GLU A 50 2.17 -6.93 -21.47
CA GLU A 50 3.61 -6.98 -21.22
C GLU A 50 4.25 -5.75 -21.86
N ILE A 51 4.94 -4.97 -21.05
CA ILE A 51 5.79 -3.88 -21.53
C ILE A 51 7.24 -4.31 -21.43
N THR A 52 8.00 -4.09 -22.48
CA THR A 52 9.45 -4.32 -22.45
C THR A 52 10.14 -3.00 -22.18
N ILE A 53 10.93 -2.94 -21.11
CA ILE A 53 11.80 -1.79 -20.86
C ILE A 53 12.93 -1.83 -21.89
N PRO A 54 13.14 -0.76 -22.69
CA PRO A 54 14.22 -0.71 -23.66
C PRO A 54 15.59 -0.90 -23.02
N ASN A 55 16.49 -1.60 -23.70
CA ASN A 55 17.86 -1.84 -23.23
C ASN A 55 18.65 -0.54 -22.99
N ASP A 56 18.34 0.51 -23.74
CA ASP A 56 18.94 1.84 -23.60
C ASP A 56 18.30 2.69 -22.49
N GLY A 57 17.22 2.20 -21.86
CA GLY A 57 16.45 2.92 -20.85
C GLY A 57 15.70 4.14 -21.40
N ASN A 58 15.52 4.23 -22.72
CA ASN A 58 14.89 5.37 -23.36
C ASN A 58 13.39 5.15 -23.57
N VAL A 59 12.58 5.69 -22.67
CA VAL A 59 11.11 5.66 -22.74
C VAL A 59 10.51 6.72 -23.65
N SER A 60 11.31 7.53 -24.38
CA SER A 60 10.77 8.59 -25.26
C SER A 60 9.88 8.07 -26.41
N LYS A 61 10.08 6.80 -26.81
CA LYS A 61 9.31 6.13 -27.87
C LYS A 61 8.01 5.51 -27.36
N PHE A 62 7.78 5.51 -26.05
CA PHE A 62 6.57 4.92 -25.48
C PHE A 62 5.33 5.69 -25.91
N THR A 63 4.33 4.95 -26.34
CA THR A 63 2.97 5.44 -26.46
C THR A 63 2.40 5.79 -25.08
N VAL A 64 1.25 6.46 -25.07
CA VAL A 64 0.56 6.79 -23.82
C VAL A 64 0.30 5.53 -23.00
N GLU A 65 -0.23 4.46 -23.60
CA GLU A 65 -0.59 3.24 -22.88
C GLU A 65 0.62 2.49 -22.32
N GLU A 66 1.71 2.39 -23.09
CA GLU A 66 2.96 1.79 -22.64
C GLU A 66 3.57 2.57 -21.48
N LEU A 67 3.56 3.91 -21.54
CA LEU A 67 4.07 4.75 -20.47
C LEU A 67 3.23 4.61 -19.19
N LEU A 68 1.90 4.62 -19.30
CA LEU A 68 1.03 4.46 -18.13
C LEU A 68 1.21 3.09 -17.49
N THR A 69 1.34 2.04 -18.32
CA THR A 69 1.62 0.68 -17.85
C THR A 69 2.97 0.63 -17.15
N PHE A 70 4.00 1.29 -17.70
CA PHE A 70 5.31 1.42 -17.07
C PHE A 70 5.22 2.09 -15.70
N LEU A 71 4.56 3.24 -15.60
CA LEU A 71 4.41 3.95 -14.33
C LEU A 71 3.64 3.12 -13.28
N LYS A 72 2.64 2.35 -13.69
CA LYS A 72 1.93 1.41 -12.82
C LYS A 72 2.87 0.34 -12.25
N HIS A 73 3.71 -0.26 -13.09
CA HIS A 73 4.71 -1.26 -12.66
C HIS A 73 5.74 -0.67 -11.70
N MET A 74 6.07 0.61 -11.87
CA MET A 74 6.99 1.35 -10.99
C MET A 74 6.36 1.81 -9.67
N GLY A 75 5.12 1.40 -9.38
CA GLY A 75 4.42 1.70 -8.13
C GLY A 75 3.79 3.09 -8.07
N VAL A 76 3.59 3.76 -9.22
CA VAL A 76 2.86 5.03 -9.25
C VAL A 76 1.37 4.79 -9.01
N SER A 77 0.76 5.59 -8.12
CA SER A 77 -0.66 5.43 -7.78
C SER A 77 -1.59 5.57 -8.99
N ASP A 78 -2.68 4.80 -9.01
CA ASP A 78 -3.69 4.84 -10.08
C ASP A 78 -4.31 6.23 -10.27
N ARG A 79 -4.39 7.03 -9.20
CA ARG A 79 -4.86 8.42 -9.27
C ARG A 79 -3.97 9.26 -10.19
N ILE A 80 -2.66 9.13 -10.05
CA ILE A 80 -1.67 9.86 -10.85
C ILE A 80 -1.67 9.32 -12.28
N VAL A 81 -1.71 8.00 -12.44
CA VAL A 81 -1.78 7.36 -13.76
C VAL A 81 -3.02 7.80 -14.53
N ASN A 82 -4.19 7.85 -13.89
CA ASN A 82 -5.42 8.35 -14.51
C ASN A 82 -5.35 9.84 -14.87
N HIS A 83 -4.66 10.65 -14.06
CA HIS A 83 -4.42 12.06 -14.38
C HIS A 83 -3.53 12.22 -15.62
N LEU A 84 -2.45 11.43 -15.71
CA LEU A 84 -1.56 11.42 -16.88
C LEU A 84 -2.25 10.88 -18.14
N ARG A 85 -3.13 9.89 -17.99
CA ARG A 85 -3.99 9.37 -19.07
C ARG A 85 -4.89 10.46 -19.63
N LYS A 86 -5.61 11.20 -18.76
CA LYS A 86 -6.48 12.31 -19.16
C LYS A 86 -5.72 13.41 -19.90
N LYS A 87 -4.45 13.61 -19.55
CA LYS A 87 -3.57 14.58 -20.21
C LYS A 87 -2.89 14.04 -21.47
N SER A 88 -3.11 12.77 -21.83
CA SER A 88 -2.45 12.08 -22.95
C SER A 88 -0.93 12.29 -22.95
N VAL A 89 -0.30 12.05 -21.81
CA VAL A 89 1.16 12.14 -21.69
C VAL A 89 1.79 10.88 -22.28
N ASP A 90 2.56 11.04 -23.35
CA ASP A 90 3.37 10.01 -23.99
C ASP A 90 4.82 10.07 -23.49
N GLY A 91 5.64 9.10 -23.90
CA GLY A 91 7.05 9.03 -23.53
C GLY A 91 7.85 10.29 -23.88
N LYS A 92 7.53 10.91 -25.03
CA LYS A 92 8.18 12.13 -25.52
C LYS A 92 7.82 13.37 -24.70
N ARG A 93 6.58 13.52 -24.26
CA ARG A 93 6.18 14.60 -23.36
C ARG A 93 6.72 14.36 -21.96
N PHE A 94 6.70 13.11 -21.51
CA PHE A 94 7.25 12.72 -20.23
C PHE A 94 8.74 13.09 -20.10
N SER A 95 9.55 12.84 -21.13
CA SER A 95 10.98 13.20 -21.12
C SER A 95 11.30 14.71 -21.10
N ARG A 96 10.28 15.55 -21.29
CA ARG A 96 10.39 17.02 -21.26
C ARG A 96 9.93 17.63 -19.95
N LEU A 97 9.25 16.86 -19.10
CA LEU A 97 8.77 17.35 -17.81
C LEU A 97 9.96 17.65 -16.88
N SER A 98 9.88 18.77 -16.19
CA SER A 98 10.83 19.14 -15.14
C SER A 98 10.61 18.33 -13.86
N ASP A 99 11.61 18.34 -12.96
CA ASP A 99 11.48 17.76 -11.61
C ASP A 99 10.28 18.35 -10.87
N SER A 100 10.13 19.68 -10.90
CA SER A 100 9.02 20.38 -10.27
C SER A 100 7.66 19.94 -10.83
N GLU A 101 7.55 19.69 -12.13
CA GLU A 101 6.31 19.18 -12.72
C GLU A 101 6.01 17.73 -12.31
N LEU A 102 7.03 16.87 -12.23
CA LEU A 102 6.85 15.50 -11.73
C LEU A 102 6.43 15.50 -10.25
N GLU A 103 7.07 16.32 -9.43
CA GLU A 103 6.75 16.45 -8.01
C GLU A 103 5.33 16.99 -7.79
N ASN A 104 4.91 17.99 -8.57
CA ASN A 104 3.55 18.52 -8.54
C ASN A 104 2.49 17.48 -8.91
N VAL A 105 2.86 16.52 -9.78
CA VAL A 105 2.00 15.38 -10.15
C VAL A 105 2.08 14.26 -9.10
N GLY A 106 3.00 14.32 -8.14
CA GLY A 106 3.17 13.34 -7.08
C GLY A 106 4.13 12.20 -7.43
N ILE A 107 4.95 12.37 -8.47
CA ILE A 107 5.98 11.40 -8.87
C ILE A 107 7.31 11.82 -8.22
N LYS A 108 7.76 11.04 -7.24
CA LYS A 108 9.03 11.25 -6.52
C LYS A 108 9.99 10.05 -6.60
N ASN A 109 9.67 9.06 -7.44
CA ASN A 109 10.46 7.84 -7.54
C ASN A 109 11.75 8.13 -8.35
N PRO A 110 12.95 7.98 -7.76
CA PRO A 110 14.22 8.29 -8.43
C PRO A 110 14.47 7.40 -9.66
N ILE A 111 13.91 6.18 -9.68
CA ILE A 111 14.05 5.30 -10.84
C ILE A 111 13.29 5.87 -12.04
N ILE A 112 12.09 6.42 -11.81
CA ILE A 112 11.28 7.05 -12.86
C ILE A 112 11.99 8.31 -13.41
N ILE A 113 12.65 9.06 -12.54
CA ILE A 113 13.49 10.21 -12.90
C ILE A 113 14.66 9.77 -13.79
N TYR A 114 15.34 8.67 -13.46
CA TYR A 114 16.42 8.12 -14.28
C TYR A 114 15.95 7.80 -15.72
N PHE A 115 14.82 7.12 -15.88
CA PHE A 115 14.26 6.80 -17.21
C PHE A 115 13.85 8.07 -17.97
N ARG A 116 13.29 9.07 -17.28
CA ARG A 116 12.98 10.38 -17.87
C ARG A 116 14.24 11.05 -18.41
N ASP A 117 15.30 11.10 -17.62
CA ASP A 117 16.54 11.80 -17.96
C ASP A 117 17.24 11.11 -19.14
N LYS A 118 17.32 9.77 -19.12
CA LYS A 118 17.81 8.99 -20.27
C LYS A 118 17.03 9.26 -21.56
N SER A 119 15.74 9.54 -21.42
CA SER A 119 14.85 9.84 -22.54
C SER A 119 14.90 11.31 -22.99
N SER A 120 15.47 12.19 -22.17
CA SER A 120 15.58 13.61 -22.47
C SER A 120 16.77 13.84 -23.39
N ALA A 121 16.55 14.54 -24.51
CA ALA A 121 17.63 14.94 -25.42
C ALA A 121 18.70 15.83 -24.75
N LYS A 122 18.39 16.38 -23.57
CA LYS A 122 19.28 17.21 -22.76
C LYS A 122 20.32 16.40 -21.95
N SER A 123 20.15 15.08 -21.79
CA SER A 123 21.04 14.25 -20.96
C SER A 123 22.46 14.06 -21.51
N LYS A 124 22.78 14.57 -22.70
CA LYS A 124 24.15 14.60 -23.22
C LYS A 124 25.04 15.67 -22.58
N LYS A 125 24.54 16.52 -21.66
CA LYS A 125 25.32 17.54 -20.98
C LYS A 125 25.02 17.52 -19.48
N SER A 126 26.06 17.45 -18.66
CA SER A 126 26.06 17.53 -17.20
C SER A 126 26.10 16.20 -16.43
N ALA A 127 27.20 15.46 -16.60
CA ALA A 127 27.88 14.99 -15.40
C ALA A 127 28.83 16.12 -14.97
N PRO A 128 28.65 16.78 -13.81
CA PRO A 128 29.74 17.53 -13.22
C PRO A 128 30.72 16.49 -12.70
N PHE A 129 31.87 16.36 -13.36
CA PHE A 129 33.03 15.77 -12.69
C PHE A 129 33.36 16.68 -11.51
N MET A 130 33.07 16.21 -10.30
CA MET A 130 33.68 16.72 -9.08
C MET A 130 34.43 15.55 -8.44
N LEU A 131 35.73 15.52 -8.71
CA LEU A 131 36.77 14.78 -8.00
C LEU A 131 37.94 15.76 -7.83
#